data_AF-A0A2V5U6L7-F1
#
_entry.id   AF-A0A2V5U6L7-F1
#
_cell.length_a   1.000
_cell.length_b   1.000
_cell.length_c   1.000
_cell.angle_alpha   90.00
_cell.angle_beta   90.00
_cell.angle_gamma   90.00
#
_symmetry.space_group_name_H-M   'P 1'
#
loop_
_entity.id
_entity.type
_entity.pdbx_description
1 polymer ?
#
loop_
_entity_poly.entity_id
_entity_poly.type
_entity_poly.pdbx_seq_one_letter_code
_entity_poly.pdbx_strand_id
1 'polypeptide(L)'
;MTLPPSILKQLWEAGYGGKVIRVPARNQRLELKVVANEILKEAERLYESKGTTFVLERRGRSDFYRSFGALKLCRRFHLSIEEARKVRRRAYSRWNHWVRKSEANIFRAADKLGESGEGQRDYLEVRKRIRGGEEVAGVAAEILEMAWASIRSVKWK
;
A
#
# COMPACT_ATOMS: atom_id res chain seq x y z
N MET A 1 11.71 4.73 31.15
CA MET A 1 11.66 6.14 30.68
C MET A 1 11.07 6.97 31.79
N THR A 2 11.77 8.01 32.25
CA THR A 2 11.29 8.99 33.22
C THR A 2 10.61 10.14 32.46
N LEU A 3 9.42 10.57 32.89
CA LEU A 3 8.73 11.70 32.27
C LEU A 3 9.45 13.01 32.62
N PRO A 4 9.48 14.01 31.71
CA PRO A 4 10.00 15.33 32.00
C PRO A 4 9.33 15.97 33.25
N PRO A 5 10.08 16.69 34.10
CA PRO A 5 9.55 17.29 35.33
C PRO A 5 8.36 18.25 35.12
N SER A 6 8.31 18.93 33.97
CA SER A 6 7.21 19.83 33.61
C SER A 6 5.87 19.11 33.46
N ILE A 7 5.87 17.90 32.90
CA ILE A 7 4.66 17.08 32.73
C ILE A 7 4.21 16.53 34.08
N LEU A 8 5.14 16.12 34.94
CA LEU A 8 4.81 15.63 36.28
C LEU A 8 4.08 16.69 37.12
N LYS A 9 4.53 17.95 37.04
CA LYS A 9 3.88 19.08 37.73
C LYS A 9 2.45 19.29 37.25
N GLN A 10 2.22 19.29 35.93
CA GLN A 10 0.88 19.45 35.34
C GLN A 10 -0.07 18.30 35.73
N LEU A 11 0.43 17.07 35.74
CA LEU A 11 -0.36 15.90 36.17
C LEU A 11 -0.73 15.95 37.65
N TRP A 12 0.15 16.50 38.48
CA TRP A 12 -0.11 16.70 39.91
C TRP A 12 -1.17 17.77 40.16
N GLU A 13 -1.03 18.92 39.50
CA GLU A 13 -1.99 20.05 39.57
C GLU A 13 -3.38 19.66 39.07
N ALA A 14 -3.44 18.76 38.08
CA ALA A 14 -4.71 18.22 37.57
C ALA A 14 -5.30 17.06 38.41
N GLY A 15 -4.72 16.74 39.58
CA GLY A 15 -5.28 15.76 40.53
C GLY A 15 -5.02 14.29 40.19
N TYR A 16 -3.98 14.02 39.38
CA TYR A 16 -3.56 12.67 38.99
C TYR A 16 -2.31 12.17 39.74
N GLY A 17 -1.81 12.92 40.73
CA GLY A 17 -0.72 12.48 41.62
C GLY A 17 -1.04 11.13 42.28
N GLY A 18 -0.12 10.18 42.18
CA GLY A 18 -0.26 8.83 42.76
C GLY A 18 -1.20 7.88 42.02
N LYS A 19 -1.84 8.30 40.92
CA LYS A 19 -2.70 7.44 40.10
C LYS A 19 -1.90 6.78 38.97
N VAL A 20 -2.21 5.53 38.67
CA VAL A 20 -1.65 4.84 37.50
C VAL A 20 -2.34 5.38 36.24
N ILE A 21 -1.69 6.32 35.56
CA ILE A 21 -2.16 6.86 34.28
C ILE A 21 -1.68 5.94 33.15
N ARG A 22 -2.60 5.19 32.54
CA ARG A 22 -2.31 4.51 31.27
C ARG A 22 -2.39 5.53 30.14
N VAL A 23 -1.24 6.04 29.72
CA VAL A 23 -1.14 6.79 28.46
C VAL A 23 -1.38 5.78 27.32
N PRO A 24 -2.46 5.93 26.51
CA PRO A 24 -2.64 5.09 25.35
C PRO A 24 -1.42 5.28 24.45
N ALA A 25 -0.74 4.19 24.08
CA ALA A 25 0.38 4.25 23.14
C ALA A 25 -0.10 4.97 21.87
N ARG A 26 0.43 6.18 21.68
CA ARG A 26 0.34 7.07 20.51
C ARG A 26 -0.40 6.40 19.34
N ASN A 27 -1.73 6.55 19.29
CA ASN A 27 -2.63 6.05 18.24
C ASN A 27 -2.07 4.94 17.30
N GLN A 28 -1.68 3.77 17.86
CA GLN A 28 -1.10 2.67 17.07
C GLN A 28 -1.96 2.28 15.85
N ARG A 29 -3.29 2.39 15.93
CA ARG A 29 -4.19 2.11 14.79
C ARG A 29 -4.00 3.08 13.62
N LEU A 30 -3.78 4.37 13.88
CA LEU A 30 -3.49 5.34 12.81
C LEU A 30 -2.11 5.06 12.19
N GLU A 31 -1.11 4.72 13.02
CA GLU A 31 0.23 4.35 12.52
C GLU A 31 0.19 3.10 11.62
N LEU A 32 -0.48 2.03 12.04
CA LEU A 32 -0.58 0.80 11.23
C LEU A 32 -1.36 1.00 9.92
N LYS A 33 -2.37 1.89 9.89
CA LYS A 33 -3.08 2.27 8.66
C LYS A 33 -2.15 3.02 7.70
N VAL A 34 -1.37 3.97 8.21
CA VAL A 34 -0.38 4.71 7.42
C VAL A 34 0.66 3.75 6.83
N VAL A 35 1.20 2.83 7.64
CA VAL A 35 2.15 1.83 7.14
C VAL A 35 1.50 0.93 6.08
N ALA A 36 0.24 0.51 6.27
CA ALA A 36 -0.48 -0.27 5.26
C ALA A 36 -0.62 0.49 3.93
N ASN A 37 -0.93 1.79 3.98
CA ASN A 37 -1.00 2.64 2.79
C ASN A 37 0.36 2.75 2.08
N GLU A 38 1.46 2.87 2.81
CA GLU A 38 2.80 2.90 2.22
C GLU A 38 3.16 1.57 1.53
N ILE A 39 2.80 0.43 2.13
CA ILE A 39 2.96 -0.87 1.48
C ILE A 39 2.13 -0.96 0.21
N LEU A 40 0.89 -0.47 0.23
CA LEU A 40 0.00 -0.48 -0.94
C LEU A 40 0.55 0.40 -2.08
N LYS A 41 1.05 1.59 -1.77
CA LYS A 41 1.72 2.45 -2.76
C LYS A 41 2.93 1.77 -3.39
N GLU A 42 3.77 1.12 -2.58
CA GLU A 42 4.94 0.40 -3.09
C GLU A 42 4.54 -0.84 -3.91
N ALA A 43 3.47 -1.53 -3.51
CA ALA A 43 2.89 -2.63 -4.30
C ALA A 43 2.38 -2.15 -5.66
N GLU A 44 1.71 -1.00 -5.71
CA GLU A 44 1.27 -0.38 -6.96
C GLU A 44 2.44 0.01 -7.86
N ARG A 45 3.52 0.57 -7.30
CA ARG A 45 4.72 0.90 -8.08
C ARG A 45 5.40 -0.35 -8.63
N LEU A 46 5.49 -1.42 -7.84
CA LEU A 46 6.03 -2.71 -8.31
C LEU A 46 5.15 -3.30 -9.41
N TYR A 47 3.84 -3.20 -9.25
CA TYR A 47 2.88 -3.61 -10.25
C TYR A 47 3.03 -2.85 -11.57
N GLU A 48 3.11 -1.52 -11.53
CA GLU A 48 3.30 -0.66 -12.70
C GLU A 48 4.65 -0.87 -13.37
N SER A 49 5.72 -1.04 -12.59
CA SER A 49 7.08 -1.15 -13.14
C SER A 49 7.47 -2.55 -13.62
N LYS A 50 6.90 -3.60 -13.02
CA LYS A 50 7.28 -5.00 -13.31
C LYS A 50 6.14 -5.83 -13.89
N GLY A 51 4.93 -5.28 -13.97
CA GLY A 51 3.73 -6.03 -14.34
C GLY A 51 3.31 -7.09 -13.33
N THR A 52 3.80 -7.00 -12.08
CA THR A 52 3.54 -8.04 -11.07
C THR A 52 2.24 -7.77 -10.34
N THR A 53 1.22 -8.60 -10.53
CA THR A 53 -0.08 -8.46 -9.85
C THR A 53 -0.05 -9.06 -8.44
N PHE A 54 0.93 -9.91 -8.12
CA PHE A 54 1.02 -10.70 -6.88
C PHE A 54 -0.17 -11.64 -6.60
N VAL A 55 -1.19 -11.65 -7.45
CA VAL A 55 -2.47 -12.35 -7.20
C VAL A 55 -2.73 -13.39 -8.27
N LEU A 56 -2.47 -13.05 -9.54
CA LEU A 56 -2.68 -13.95 -10.68
C LEU A 56 -1.47 -14.87 -10.91
N GLU A 57 -0.33 -14.54 -10.33
CA GLU A 57 0.90 -15.31 -10.44
C GLU A 57 0.89 -16.52 -9.50
N ARG A 58 1.44 -17.66 -9.99
CA ARG A 58 1.55 -18.91 -9.21
C ARG A 58 2.21 -18.74 -7.84
N ARG A 59 3.17 -17.82 -7.72
CA ARG A 59 3.89 -17.51 -6.47
C ARG A 59 3.58 -16.13 -5.90
N GLY A 60 2.59 -15.42 -6.45
CA GLY A 60 2.37 -14.01 -6.17
C GLY A 60 2.20 -13.66 -4.67
N ARG A 61 1.51 -14.50 -3.88
CA ARG A 61 1.40 -14.30 -2.42
C ARG A 61 2.75 -14.40 -1.71
N SER A 62 3.57 -15.37 -2.11
CA SER A 62 4.92 -15.56 -1.58
C SER A 62 5.79 -14.37 -1.96
N ASP A 63 5.72 -13.93 -3.22
CA ASP A 63 6.52 -12.82 -3.75
C ASP A 63 6.12 -11.49 -3.12
N PHE A 64 4.82 -11.29 -2.84
CA PHE A 64 4.36 -10.14 -2.04
C PHE A 64 4.97 -10.17 -0.64
N TYR A 65 4.91 -11.30 0.07
CA TYR A 65 5.48 -11.39 1.42
C TYR A 65 7.01 -11.34 1.45
N ARG A 66 7.67 -11.71 0.35
CA ARG A 66 9.12 -11.54 0.18
C ARG A 66 9.47 -10.07 -0.04
N SER A 67 8.73 -9.38 -0.91
CA SER A 67 8.89 -7.95 -1.20
C SER A 67 8.61 -7.08 0.03
N PHE A 68 7.60 -7.46 0.81
CA PHE A 68 7.13 -6.81 2.03
C PHE A 68 7.39 -7.69 3.27
N GLY A 69 8.64 -8.15 3.41
CA GLY A 69 9.08 -9.01 4.51
C GLY A 69 8.88 -8.37 5.89
N ALA A 70 8.40 -9.16 6.86
CA ALA A 70 8.08 -8.65 8.19
C ALA A 70 9.29 -7.98 8.88
N LEU A 71 10.49 -8.57 8.78
CA LEU A 71 11.72 -7.98 9.33
C LEU A 71 12.14 -6.68 8.63
N LYS A 72 11.85 -6.54 7.32
CA LYS A 72 12.09 -5.30 6.57
C LYS A 72 11.15 -4.19 7.07
N LEU A 73 9.88 -4.54 7.31
CA LEU A 73 8.87 -3.63 7.84
C LEU A 73 9.15 -3.22 9.29
N CYS A 74 9.58 -4.16 10.14
CA CYS A 74 9.99 -3.85 11.52
C CYS A 74 11.10 -2.80 11.55
N ARG A 75 12.15 -2.98 10.72
CA ARG A 75 13.27 -2.03 10.64
C ARG A 75 12.86 -0.67 10.08
N ARG A 76 12.04 -0.65 9.03
CA ARG A 76 11.66 0.59 8.33
C ARG A 76 10.66 1.44 9.11
N PHE A 77 9.73 0.80 9.81
CA PHE A 77 8.59 1.48 10.46
C PHE A 77 8.59 1.34 11.99
N HIS A 78 9.69 0.84 12.57
CA HIS A 78 9.85 0.63 14.02
C HIS A 78 8.70 -0.18 14.67
N LEU A 79 8.16 -1.16 13.94
CA LEU A 79 7.06 -2.01 14.39
C LEU A 79 7.56 -3.26 15.11
N SER A 80 6.77 -3.76 16.05
CA SER A 80 6.93 -5.13 16.54
C SER A 80 6.71 -6.15 15.41
N ILE A 81 7.23 -7.36 15.59
CA ILE A 81 7.08 -8.43 14.58
C ILE A 81 5.62 -8.80 14.33
N GLU A 82 4.78 -8.76 15.37
CA GLU A 82 3.35 -9.05 15.27
C GLU A 82 2.61 -7.97 14.49
N GLU A 83 2.91 -6.70 14.75
CA GLU A 83 2.34 -5.56 14.02
C GLU A 83 2.74 -5.59 12.55
N ALA A 84 4.01 -5.83 12.25
CA ALA A 84 4.49 -5.97 10.87
C ALA A 84 3.78 -7.11 10.13
N ARG A 85 3.59 -8.27 10.80
CA ARG A 85 2.85 -9.41 10.25
C ARG A 85 1.37 -9.09 10.01
N LYS A 86 0.76 -8.32 10.91
CA LYS A 86 -0.64 -7.90 10.81
C LYS A 86 -0.85 -6.91 9.67
N VAL A 87 0.01 -5.89 9.57
CA VAL A 87 -0.06 -4.86 8.53
C VAL A 87 0.18 -5.44 7.15
N ARG A 88 1.21 -6.27 6.95
CA ARG A 88 1.44 -6.89 5.63
C ARG A 88 0.29 -7.78 5.18
N ARG A 89 -0.32 -8.55 6.10
CA ARG A 89 -1.46 -9.44 5.79
C ARG A 89 -2.66 -8.61 5.34
N ARG A 90 -2.90 -7.49 6.03
CA ARG A 90 -3.95 -6.53 5.71
C ARG A 90 -3.72 -5.85 4.37
N ALA A 91 -2.50 -5.37 4.12
CA ALA A 91 -2.11 -4.78 2.84
C ALA A 91 -2.31 -5.78 1.69
N TYR A 92 -1.85 -7.02 1.84
CA TYR A 92 -2.06 -8.07 0.83
C TYR A 92 -3.55 -8.34 0.57
N SER A 93 -4.36 -8.45 1.62
CA SER A 93 -5.80 -8.67 1.47
C SER A 93 -6.48 -7.52 0.70
N ARG A 94 -6.10 -6.28 1.01
CA ARG A 94 -6.63 -5.09 0.34
C ARG A 94 -6.17 -5.00 -1.11
N TRP A 95 -4.89 -5.28 -1.36
CA TRP A 95 -4.29 -5.39 -2.69
C TRP A 95 -5.03 -6.44 -3.53
N ASN A 96 -5.18 -7.65 -3.00
CA ASN A 96 -5.89 -8.75 -3.65
C ASN A 96 -7.33 -8.38 -4.00
N HIS A 97 -8.05 -7.73 -3.08
CA HIS A 97 -9.40 -7.27 -3.36
C HIS A 97 -9.44 -6.26 -4.51
N TRP A 98 -8.52 -5.28 -4.52
CA TRP A 98 -8.45 -4.29 -5.58
C TRP A 98 -8.09 -4.92 -6.93
N VAL A 99 -7.04 -5.74 -7.01
CA VAL A 99 -6.64 -6.41 -8.27
C VAL A 99 -7.78 -7.23 -8.85
N ARG A 100 -8.47 -8.04 -8.03
CA ARG A 100 -9.57 -8.88 -8.50
C ARG A 100 -10.79 -8.09 -8.98
N LYS A 101 -11.07 -6.95 -8.35
CA LYS A 101 -12.26 -6.14 -8.65
C LYS A 101 -12.03 -5.14 -9.78
N SER A 102 -10.83 -4.58 -9.87
CA SER A 102 -10.48 -3.48 -10.77
C SER A 102 -9.60 -3.94 -11.92
N GLU A 103 -8.46 -4.57 -11.63
CA GLU A 103 -7.44 -4.83 -12.66
C GLU A 103 -7.69 -6.09 -13.49
N ALA A 104 -8.26 -7.14 -12.91
CA ALA A 104 -8.37 -8.44 -13.59
C ALA A 104 -9.20 -8.40 -14.88
N ASN A 105 -10.15 -7.47 -15.00
CA ASN A 105 -10.92 -7.27 -16.22
C ASN A 105 -10.18 -6.38 -17.20
N ILE A 106 -9.51 -5.34 -16.70
CA ILE A 106 -8.72 -4.42 -17.51
C ILE A 106 -7.58 -5.16 -18.19
N PHE A 107 -6.88 -6.05 -17.48
CA PHE A 107 -5.82 -6.89 -18.07
C PHE A 107 -6.34 -7.75 -19.22
N ARG A 108 -7.51 -8.36 -19.06
CA ARG A 108 -8.14 -9.17 -20.12
C ARG A 108 -8.62 -8.33 -21.31
N ALA A 109 -8.95 -7.06 -21.10
CA ALA A 109 -9.31 -6.14 -22.17
C ALA A 109 -8.05 -5.62 -22.88
N ALA A 110 -7.04 -5.22 -22.13
CA ALA A 110 -5.75 -4.75 -22.61
C ALA A 110 -5.00 -5.83 -23.41
N ASP A 111 -5.06 -7.10 -22.98
CA ASP A 111 -4.41 -8.22 -23.70
C ASP A 111 -5.00 -8.49 -25.10
N LYS A 112 -6.18 -7.94 -25.41
CA LYS A 112 -6.78 -8.00 -26.75
C LYS A 112 -6.29 -6.89 -27.67
N LEU A 113 -5.50 -5.95 -27.15
CA LEU A 113 -4.95 -4.83 -27.88
C LEU A 113 -3.46 -5.13 -28.14
N GLY A 114 -3.12 -5.31 -29.41
CA GLY A 114 -1.76 -5.64 -29.84
C GLY A 114 -1.43 -7.14 -29.75
N GLU A 115 -0.14 -7.45 -29.81
CA GLU A 115 0.34 -8.82 -29.65
C GLU A 115 0.25 -9.29 -28.18
N SER A 116 0.41 -10.60 -27.95
CA SER A 116 0.25 -11.19 -26.62
C SER A 116 1.09 -10.47 -25.56
N GLY A 117 0.40 -9.87 -24.57
CA GLY A 117 1.03 -9.13 -23.47
C GLY A 117 1.52 -7.71 -23.81
N GLU A 118 1.41 -7.25 -25.05
CA GLU A 118 1.79 -5.89 -25.46
C GLU A 118 0.84 -4.86 -24.85
N GLY A 119 -0.48 -5.00 -25.06
CA GLY A 119 -1.45 -4.07 -24.49
C GLY A 119 -1.46 -4.05 -22.97
N GLN A 120 -1.10 -5.14 -22.28
CA GLN A 120 -0.91 -5.13 -20.83
C GLN A 120 0.28 -4.26 -20.41
N ARG A 121 1.39 -4.32 -21.15
CA ARG A 121 2.58 -3.48 -20.89
C ARG A 121 2.26 -2.01 -21.15
N ASP A 122 1.64 -1.71 -22.28
CA ASP A 122 1.25 -0.35 -22.65
C ASP A 122 0.30 0.26 -21.62
N TYR A 123 -0.69 -0.53 -21.17
CA TYR A 123 -1.58 -0.13 -20.09
C TYR A 123 -0.84 0.26 -18.81
N LEU A 124 0.09 -0.59 -18.35
CA LEU A 124 0.85 -0.32 -17.13
C LEU A 124 1.78 0.88 -17.30
N GLU A 125 2.38 1.03 -18.48
CA GLU A 125 3.26 2.14 -18.79
C GLU A 125 2.49 3.46 -18.82
N VAL A 126 1.34 3.52 -19.50
CA VAL A 126 0.46 4.69 -19.47
C VAL A 126 0.03 5.02 -18.04
N ARG A 127 -0.40 4.02 -17.28
CA ARG A 127 -0.83 4.21 -15.88
C ARG A 127 0.29 4.77 -15.01
N LYS A 128 1.53 4.31 -15.22
CA LYS A 128 2.73 4.84 -14.56
C LYS A 128 2.99 6.30 -14.94
N ARG A 129 2.91 6.65 -16.23
CA ARG A 129 3.12 8.03 -16.74
C ARG A 129 2.07 9.00 -16.20
N ILE A 130 0.78 8.64 -16.27
CA ILE A 130 -0.32 9.45 -15.70
C ILE A 130 -0.07 9.75 -14.22
N ARG A 131 0.38 8.74 -13.45
CA ARG A 131 0.68 8.90 -12.03
C ARG A 131 1.91 9.75 -11.76
N GLY A 132 2.90 9.70 -12.65
CA GLY A 132 4.07 10.57 -12.65
C GLY A 132 3.74 12.03 -12.98
N GLY A 133 2.51 12.32 -13.45
CA GLY A 133 2.14 13.64 -13.97
C GLY A 133 2.75 13.93 -15.34
N GLU A 134 3.17 12.90 -16.05
CA GLU A 134 3.72 13.00 -17.40
C GLU A 134 2.58 13.09 -18.42
N GLU A 135 2.80 13.88 -19.47
CA GLU A 135 1.87 13.95 -20.60
C GLU A 135 1.91 12.63 -21.38
N VAL A 136 0.72 12.07 -21.64
CA VAL A 136 0.58 10.83 -22.41
C VAL A 136 -0.06 11.14 -23.75
N ALA A 137 0.71 10.99 -24.81
CA ALA A 137 0.28 11.14 -26.20
C ALA A 137 0.75 9.94 -27.04
N GLY A 138 0.08 9.69 -28.17
CA GLY A 138 0.48 8.64 -29.11
C GLY A 138 0.14 7.21 -28.67
N VAL A 139 -0.82 7.04 -27.75
CA VAL A 139 -1.29 5.72 -27.29
C VAL A 139 -2.75 5.51 -27.69
N ALA A 140 -3.15 4.26 -27.92
CA ALA A 140 -4.53 3.90 -28.22
C ALA A 140 -5.50 4.49 -27.17
N ALA A 141 -6.61 5.08 -27.65
CA ALA A 141 -7.57 5.78 -26.80
C ALA A 141 -8.15 4.84 -25.72
N GLU A 142 -8.37 3.58 -26.08
CA GLU A 142 -8.89 2.54 -25.19
C GLU A 142 -7.95 2.28 -24.00
N ILE A 143 -6.63 2.26 -24.25
CA ILE A 143 -5.62 2.07 -23.18
C ILE A 143 -5.61 3.27 -22.25
N LEU A 144 -5.70 4.48 -22.82
CA LEU A 144 -5.74 5.72 -22.06
C LEU A 144 -6.97 5.77 -21.14
N GLU A 145 -8.15 5.42 -21.66
CA GLU A 145 -9.39 5.34 -20.87
C GLU A 145 -9.30 4.30 -19.74
N MET A 146 -8.77 3.10 -20.03
CA MET A 146 -8.56 2.06 -19.03
C MET A 146 -7.63 2.54 -17.90
N ALA A 147 -6.53 3.21 -18.26
CA ALA A 147 -5.57 3.72 -17.29
C ALA A 147 -6.16 4.82 -16.40
N TRP A 148 -6.93 5.77 -16.97
CA TRP A 148 -7.64 6.79 -16.20
C TRP A 148 -8.69 6.20 -15.26
N ALA A 149 -9.44 5.20 -15.71
CA ALA A 149 -10.43 4.51 -14.88
C ALA A 149 -9.78 3.78 -13.69
N SER A 150 -8.57 3.24 -13.88
CA SER A 150 -7.82 2.46 -12.87
C SER A 150 -6.86 3.29 -12.00
N ILE A 151 -6.60 4.56 -12.34
CA ILE A 151 -5.53 5.34 -11.71
C ILE A 151 -5.64 5.47 -10.18
N ARG A 152 -6.85 5.28 -9.64
CA ARG A 152 -7.16 5.35 -8.21
C ARG A 152 -6.28 4.40 -7.41
N SER A 153 -5.46 4.98 -6.52
CA SER A 153 -4.66 4.22 -5.58
C SER A 153 -5.54 3.39 -4.63
N VAL A 154 -5.05 2.20 -4.30
CA VAL A 154 -5.55 1.33 -3.25
C VAL A 154 -5.33 2.00 -1.91
N LYS A 155 -6.37 2.72 -1.45
CA LYS A 155 -6.37 3.34 -0.12
C LYS A 155 -6.96 2.41 0.93
N TRP A 156 -6.39 2.48 2.13
CA TRP A 156 -7.00 2.00 3.35
C TRP A 156 -8.12 2.96 3.76
N LYS A 157 -9.37 2.47 3.90
CA LYS A 157 -10.50 3.22 4.45
C LYS A 157 -10.43 3.23 5.99
#